data_AF-A0A067R7B0-F1
#
_entry.id   AF-A0A067R7B0-F1
#
_cell.length_a   1.000
_cell.length_b   1.000
_cell.length_c   1.000
_cell.angle_alpha   90.00
_cell.angle_beta   90.00
_cell.angle_gamma   90.00
#
_symmetry.space_group_name_H-M   'P 1'
#
loop_
_entity.id
_entity.type
_entity.pdbx_description
1 polymer ?
#
loop_
_entity_poly.entity_id
_entity_poly.type
_entity_poly.pdbx_seq_one_letter_code
_entity_poly.pdbx_strand_id
1 'polypeptide(L)'
;MKVCLLERNIPFSDNVLKAQLYDLIILNKSKHKYYVNDQILVDKERTVLRLPPYYPDLNPIELIWVDVKQWVASKNTTFKIEDVEYLCRQRFEEIGQEEWDSLCQHVQKPEQIYYEQEGII
;
A
#
# COMPACT_ATOMS: atom_id res chain seq x y z
N MET A 1 -20.05 10.44 21.03
CA MET A 1 -20.83 9.59 20.11
C MET A 1 -21.82 10.41 19.31
N LYS A 2 -22.75 11.14 19.94
CA LYS A 2 -23.68 12.07 19.24
C LYS A 2 -22.95 13.04 18.28
N VAL A 3 -21.87 13.70 18.71
CA VAL A 3 -21.04 14.60 17.87
C VAL A 3 -20.54 13.92 16.58
N CYS A 4 -19.97 12.72 16.69
CA CYS A 4 -19.48 11.94 15.54
C CYS A 4 -20.58 11.59 14.53
N LEU A 5 -21.79 11.32 15.01
CA LEU A 5 -22.95 11.07 14.14
C LEU A 5 -23.42 12.37 13.47
N LEU A 6 -23.44 13.49 14.19
CA LEU A 6 -23.80 14.81 13.64
C LEU A 6 -22.83 15.28 12.57
N GLU A 7 -21.51 15.21 12.81
CA GLU A 7 -20.47 15.59 11.85
C GLU A 7 -20.56 14.80 10.53
N ARG A 8 -21.09 13.57 10.61
CA ARG A 8 -21.27 12.66 9.47
C ARG A 8 -22.69 12.69 8.88
N ASN A 9 -23.55 13.59 9.37
CA ASN A 9 -24.96 13.70 8.99
C ASN A 9 -25.75 12.37 9.13
N ILE A 10 -25.43 11.58 10.18
CA ILE A 10 -26.12 10.33 10.49
C ILE A 10 -27.27 10.62 11.48
N PRO A 11 -28.53 10.34 11.11
CA PRO A 11 -29.67 10.62 11.98
C PRO A 11 -29.72 9.68 13.20
N PHE A 12 -30.08 10.23 14.36
CA PHE A 12 -30.34 9.47 15.59
C PHE A 12 -31.38 10.21 16.46
N SER A 13 -32.08 9.46 17.31
CA SER A 13 -33.05 10.03 18.27
C SER A 13 -32.35 10.54 19.53
N ASP A 14 -32.91 11.51 20.25
CA ASP A 14 -32.27 11.98 21.48
C ASP A 14 -32.30 10.96 22.64
N ASN A 15 -33.23 10.00 22.57
CA ASN A 15 -33.49 9.00 23.59
C ASN A 15 -32.73 7.67 23.39
N VAL A 16 -31.87 7.55 22.37
CA VAL A 16 -31.09 6.31 22.18
C VAL A 16 -29.97 6.18 23.21
N LEU A 17 -29.79 4.94 23.67
CA LEU A 17 -28.72 4.56 24.58
C LEU A 17 -27.35 4.68 23.91
N LYS A 18 -26.30 4.82 24.72
CA LYS A 18 -24.91 4.89 24.27
C LYS A 18 -24.51 3.69 23.39
N ALA A 19 -24.99 2.48 23.71
CA ALA A 19 -24.75 1.28 22.91
C ALA A 19 -25.36 1.38 21.50
N GLN A 20 -26.61 1.83 21.40
CA GLN A 20 -27.30 2.01 20.12
C GLN A 20 -26.64 3.09 19.26
N LEU A 21 -26.17 4.17 19.89
CA LEU A 21 -25.38 5.19 19.19
C LEU A 21 -24.06 4.61 18.64
N TYR A 22 -23.44 3.68 19.37
CA TYR A 22 -22.22 3.02 18.92
C TYR A 22 -22.49 2.04 17.76
N ASP A 23 -23.59 1.29 17.80
CA ASP A 23 -24.01 0.42 16.69
C ASP A 23 -24.24 1.21 15.40
N LEU A 24 -24.87 2.40 15.49
CA LEU A 24 -25.03 3.32 14.37
C LEU A 24 -23.69 3.81 13.80
N ILE A 25 -22.71 4.06 14.67
CA ILE A 25 -21.34 4.43 14.24
C ILE A 25 -20.68 3.28 13.50
N ILE A 26 -20.79 2.05 14.00
CA ILE A 26 -20.22 0.86 13.36
C ILE A 26 -20.84 0.66 11.97
N LEU A 27 -22.17 0.70 11.88
CA LEU A 27 -22.92 0.48 10.64
C LEU A 27 -22.53 1.47 9.54
N ASN A 28 -22.18 2.70 9.91
CA ASN A 28 -21.82 3.76 8.96
C ASN A 28 -20.30 3.96 8.84
N LYS A 29 -19.47 3.21 9.57
CA LYS A 29 -18.01 3.42 9.61
C LYS A 29 -17.36 3.26 8.24
N SER A 30 -17.79 2.26 7.45
CA SER A 30 -17.22 1.99 6.12
C SER A 30 -17.53 3.10 5.11
N LYS A 31 -18.73 3.70 5.18
CA LYS A 31 -19.18 4.77 4.26
C LYS A 31 -18.40 6.07 4.41
N HIS A 32 -17.86 6.31 5.59
CA HIS A 32 -17.04 7.49 5.89
C HIS A 32 -15.55 7.13 6.02
N LYS A 33 -15.14 5.96 5.54
CA LYS A 33 -13.75 5.56 5.49
C LYS A 33 -13.11 6.19 4.26
N TYR A 34 -12.26 7.18 4.48
CA TYR A 34 -11.40 7.74 3.45
C TYR A 34 -9.96 7.71 3.93
N TYR A 35 -9.03 7.70 2.98
CA TYR A 35 -7.61 7.76 3.25
C TYR A 35 -7.06 9.03 2.62
N VAL A 36 -6.32 9.81 3.40
CA VAL A 36 -5.73 11.08 2.91
C VAL A 36 -4.88 10.85 1.67
N ASN A 37 -4.12 9.75 1.63
CA ASN A 37 -3.32 9.37 0.47
C ASN A 37 -4.17 9.11 -0.79
N ASP A 38 -5.38 8.59 -0.62
CA ASP A 38 -6.27 8.31 -1.76
C ASP A 38 -6.77 9.61 -2.34
N GLN A 39 -7.10 10.59 -1.49
CA GLN A 39 -7.51 11.92 -1.95
C GLN A 39 -6.38 12.61 -2.72
N ILE A 40 -5.16 12.60 -2.19
CA ILE A 40 -3.99 13.21 -2.84
C ILE A 40 -3.71 12.57 -4.22
N LEU A 41 -3.93 11.26 -4.36
CA LEU A 41 -3.70 10.54 -5.61
C LEU A 41 -4.85 10.71 -6.60
N VAL A 42 -6.10 10.74 -6.13
CA VAL A 42 -7.29 11.05 -6.94
C VAL A 42 -7.19 12.45 -7.53
N ASP A 43 -6.74 13.45 -6.76
CA ASP A 43 -6.53 14.82 -7.24
C ASP A 43 -5.47 14.91 -8.35
N LYS A 44 -4.66 13.85 -8.52
CA LYS A 44 -3.64 13.70 -9.57
C LYS A 44 -4.03 12.71 -10.65
N GLU A 45 -5.29 12.27 -10.70
CA GLU A 45 -5.80 11.26 -11.63
C GLU A 45 -5.04 9.91 -11.55
N ARG A 46 -4.58 9.55 -10.34
CA ARG A 46 -3.85 8.29 -10.09
C ARG A 46 -4.69 7.34 -9.25
N THR A 47 -4.74 6.09 -9.70
CA THR A 47 -5.39 5.00 -8.96
C THR A 47 -4.48 4.48 -7.84
N VAL A 48 -5.08 4.20 -6.68
CA VAL A 48 -4.37 3.59 -5.55
C VAL A 48 -4.50 2.07 -5.62
N LEU A 49 -3.37 1.38 -5.73
CA LEU A 49 -3.29 -0.07 -5.54
C LEU A 49 -3.00 -0.38 -4.07
N ARG A 50 -3.79 -1.27 -3.46
CA ARG A 50 -3.59 -1.72 -2.09
C ARG A 50 -2.96 -3.11 -2.11
N LEU A 51 -1.81 -3.23 -1.46
CA LEU A 51 -1.16 -4.52 -1.26
C LEU A 51 -1.68 -5.18 0.01
N PRO A 52 -1.89 -6.50 0.02
CA PRO A 52 -2.27 -7.20 1.22
C PRO A 52 -1.10 -7.25 2.21
N PRO A 53 -1.38 -7.20 3.52
CA PRO A 53 -0.33 -7.24 4.54
C PRO A 53 0.35 -8.62 4.54
N TYR A 54 1.68 -8.65 4.72
CA TYR A 54 2.50 -9.87 4.80
C TYR A 54 2.65 -10.68 3.51
N TYR A 55 2.36 -10.09 2.34
CA TYR A 55 2.62 -10.69 1.02
C TYR A 55 3.62 -9.85 0.21
N PRO A 56 4.91 -9.84 0.61
CA PRO A 56 5.94 -9.07 -0.09
C PRO A 56 6.19 -9.56 -1.52
N ASP A 57 5.82 -10.80 -1.82
CA ASP A 57 5.92 -11.43 -3.13
C ASP A 57 4.89 -10.90 -4.15
N LEU A 58 3.85 -10.20 -3.69
CA LEU A 58 2.93 -9.43 -4.53
C LEU A 58 3.40 -7.98 -4.74
N ASN A 59 4.55 -7.60 -4.20
CA ASN A 59 5.05 -6.23 -4.24
C ASN A 59 6.35 -6.14 -5.06
N PRO A 60 6.30 -5.68 -6.33
CA PRO A 60 7.47 -5.67 -7.20
C PRO A 60 8.59 -4.74 -6.69
N ILE A 61 8.28 -3.75 -5.85
CA ILE A 61 9.30 -2.88 -5.24
C ILE A 61 10.21 -3.65 -4.28
N GLU A 62 9.72 -4.72 -3.64
CA GLU A 62 10.54 -5.53 -2.73
C GLU A 62 11.65 -6.26 -3.51
N LEU A 63 11.34 -6.71 -4.73
CA LEU A 63 12.31 -7.36 -5.62
C LEU A 63 13.40 -6.38 -6.07
N ILE A 64 13.00 -5.16 -6.47
CA ILE A 64 13.95 -4.08 -6.77
C ILE A 64 14.82 -3.75 -5.56
N TRP A 65 14.24 -3.67 -4.36
CA TRP A 65 15.01 -3.39 -3.17
C TRP A 65 16.02 -4.49 -2.85
N VAL A 66 15.67 -5.76 -3.06
CA VAL A 66 16.61 -6.87 -2.90
C VAL A 66 17.80 -6.70 -3.85
N ASP A 67 17.54 -6.41 -5.12
CA ASP A 67 18.59 -6.16 -6.11
C ASP A 67 19.49 -4.99 -5.72
N VAL A 68 18.91 -3.82 -5.43
CA VAL A 68 19.67 -2.61 -5.06
C VAL A 68 20.51 -2.86 -3.81
N LYS A 69 19.96 -3.53 -2.79
CA LYS A 69 20.69 -3.87 -1.56
C LYS A 69 21.89 -4.78 -1.87
N GLN A 70 21.72 -5.81 -2.69
CA GLN A 70 22.79 -6.73 -3.06
C GLN A 70 23.87 -6.02 -3.89
N TRP A 71 23.46 -5.19 -4.85
CA TRP A 71 24.36 -4.42 -5.69
C TRP A 71 25.21 -3.46 -4.87
N VAL A 72 24.58 -2.69 -3.97
CA VAL A 72 25.28 -1.77 -3.06
C VAL A 72 26.21 -2.54 -2.13
N ALA A 73 25.75 -3.64 -1.53
CA ALA A 73 26.59 -4.45 -0.64
C ALA A 73 27.84 -5.02 -1.33
N SER A 74 27.73 -5.36 -2.62
CA SER A 74 28.87 -5.86 -3.42
C SER A 74 29.93 -4.80 -3.74
N LYS A 75 29.58 -3.51 -3.69
CA LYS A 75 30.44 -2.38 -4.13
C LYS A 75 30.82 -1.42 -3.02
N ASN A 76 30.07 -1.42 -1.91
CA ASN A 76 30.35 -0.55 -0.79
C ASN A 76 31.60 -1.02 -0.03
N THR A 77 32.72 -0.35 -0.28
CA THR A 77 34.00 -0.64 0.41
C THR A 77 34.30 0.32 1.55
N THR A 78 33.62 1.48 1.60
CA THR A 78 33.94 2.58 2.52
C THR A 78 33.03 2.61 3.75
N PHE A 79 31.86 1.98 3.66
CA PHE A 79 30.82 1.97 4.69
C PHE A 79 30.31 3.38 5.08
N LYS A 80 30.49 4.36 4.19
CA LYS A 80 30.00 5.73 4.36
C LYS A 80 28.62 5.89 3.76
N ILE A 81 27.77 6.69 4.40
CA ILE A 81 26.38 6.86 3.97
C ILE A 81 26.29 7.58 2.63
N GLU A 82 27.21 8.50 2.36
CA GLU A 82 27.28 9.25 1.10
C GLU A 82 27.59 8.32 -0.08
N ASP A 83 28.51 7.37 0.11
CA ASP A 83 28.86 6.38 -0.90
C ASP A 83 27.70 5.38 -1.11
N VAL A 84 27.00 4.99 -0.05
CA VAL A 84 25.77 4.18 -0.14
C VAL A 84 24.68 4.90 -0.94
N GLU A 85 24.45 6.19 -0.67
CA GLU A 85 23.46 6.98 -1.42
C GLU A 85 23.84 7.08 -2.90
N TYR A 86 25.10 7.37 -3.21
CA TYR A 86 25.61 7.42 -4.58
C TYR A 86 25.40 6.08 -5.30
N LEU A 87 25.78 4.97 -4.65
CA LEU A 87 25.62 3.62 -5.17
C LEU A 87 24.14 3.28 -5.41
N CYS A 88 23.25 3.62 -4.49
CA CYS A 88 21.80 3.44 -4.68
C CYS A 88 21.30 4.18 -5.92
N ARG A 89 21.64 5.48 -6.06
CA ARG A 89 21.24 6.30 -7.21
C ARG A 89 21.74 5.69 -8.53
N GLN A 90 23.01 5.30 -8.58
CA GLN A 90 23.59 4.67 -9.76
C GLN A 90 22.83 3.41 -10.14
N ARG A 91 22.53 2.51 -9.18
CA ARG A 91 21.78 1.29 -9.50
C ARG A 91 20.36 1.59 -9.98
N PHE A 92 19.67 2.56 -9.39
CA PHE A 92 18.33 2.96 -9.85
C PHE A 92 18.34 3.53 -11.27
N GLU A 93 19.40 4.24 -11.67
CA GLU A 93 19.56 4.75 -13.05
C GLU A 93 19.87 3.64 -14.06
N GLU A 94 20.53 2.55 -13.63
CA GLU A 94 20.82 1.37 -14.45
C GLU A 94 19.60 0.45 -14.65
N ILE A 95 18.59 0.51 -13.76
CA ILE A 95 17.37 -0.28 -13.88
C ILE A 95 16.54 0.23 -15.06
N GLY A 96 16.56 -0.53 -16.14
CA GLY A 96 15.82 -0.23 -17.37
C GLY A 96 14.36 -0.70 -17.32
N GLN A 97 13.62 -0.31 -18.35
CA GLN A 97 12.21 -0.72 -18.52
C GLN A 97 12.05 -2.25 -18.56
N GLU A 98 12.89 -2.96 -19.30
CA GLU A 98 12.79 -4.42 -19.45
C GLU A 98 12.97 -5.15 -18.12
N GLU A 99 13.92 -4.70 -17.30
CA GLU A 99 14.17 -5.26 -15.97
C GLU A 99 12.96 -5.03 -15.05
N TRP A 100 12.41 -3.81 -15.05
CA TRP A 100 11.21 -3.48 -14.27
C TRP A 100 9.98 -4.28 -14.73
N ASP A 101 9.73 -4.35 -16.04
CA ASP A 101 8.59 -5.07 -16.61
C ASP A 101 8.66 -6.57 -16.26
N SER A 102 9.85 -7.17 -16.28
CA SER A 102 10.07 -8.56 -15.88
C SER A 102 9.70 -8.81 -14.40
N LEU A 103 10.02 -7.87 -13.51
CA LEU A 103 9.63 -7.96 -12.10
C LEU A 103 8.12 -7.79 -11.90
N CYS A 104 7.49 -6.89 -12.63
CA CYS A 104 6.02 -6.76 -12.63
C CYS A 104 5.34 -8.04 -13.11
N GLN A 105 5.87 -8.71 -14.14
CA GLN A 105 5.35 -10.00 -14.59
C GLN A 105 5.62 -11.12 -13.58
N HIS A 106 6.73 -11.04 -12.84
CA HIS A 106 7.05 -12.03 -11.81
C HIS A 106 5.98 -12.05 -10.71
N VAL A 107 5.55 -10.88 -10.22
CA VAL A 107 4.56 -10.78 -9.12
C VAL A 107 3.14 -11.17 -9.54
N GLN A 108 2.82 -11.19 -10.84
CA GLN A 108 1.53 -11.67 -11.34
C GLN A 108 1.36 -13.19 -11.18
N LYS A 109 2.47 -13.95 -11.17
CA LYS A 109 2.43 -15.41 -10.98
C LYS A 109 1.94 -15.82 -9.58
N PRO A 110 2.50 -15.33 -8.46
CA PRO A 110 1.98 -15.63 -7.13
C PRO A 110 0.56 -15.11 -6.95
N GLU A 111 0.22 -13.96 -7.55
CA GLU A 111 -1.15 -13.44 -7.53
C GLU A 111 -2.16 -14.47 -8.08
N GLN A 112 -1.89 -15.03 -9.26
CA GLN A 112 -2.75 -16.06 -9.87
C GLN A 112 -2.87 -17.32 -8.98
N ILE A 113 -1.76 -17.77 -8.39
CA ILE A 113 -1.74 -18.93 -7.47
C ILE A 113 -2.65 -18.67 -6.26
N TYR A 114 -2.60 -17.47 -5.70
CA TYR A 114 -3.45 -17.12 -4.55
C TYR A 114 -4.92 -17.05 -4.91
N TYR A 115 -5.26 -16.51 -6.09
CA TYR A 115 -6.63 -16.51 -6.57
C TYR A 115 -7.22 -17.93 -6.70
N GLU A 116 -6.43 -18.88 -7.22
CA GLU A 116 -6.82 -20.29 -7.34
C GLU A 116 -6.96 -20.98 -5.97
N GLN A 117 -6.03 -20.72 -5.04
CA GLN A 117 -6.06 -21.32 -3.70
C GLN A 117 -7.25 -20.85 -2.85
N GLU A 118 -7.63 -19.59 -2.99
CA GLU A 118 -8.76 -18.98 -2.28
C GLU A 118 -10.11 -19.21 -2.98
N GLY A 119 -10.12 -19.90 -4.14
CA GLY A 119 -11.34 -20.23 -4.89
C GLY A 119 -12.09 -18.99 -5.40
N ILE A 120 -11.37 -17.91 -5.67
CA ILE A 120 -11.93 -16.67 -6.23
C ILE A 120 -12.14 -16.81 -7.75
N ILE A 121 -11.34 -17.68 -8.40
CA ILE A 121 -11.44 -18.09 -9.80
C ILE A 121 -11.44 -19.61 -9.94
#